data_AF-A0A4Q3AHC0-F1
#
_entry.id   AF-A0A4Q3AHC0-F1
#
_cell.length_a   1.000
_cell.length_b   1.000
_cell.length_c   1.000
_cell.angle_alpha   90.00
_cell.angle_beta   90.00
_cell.angle_gamma   90.00
#
_symmetry.space_group_name_H-M   'P 1'
#
loop_
_entity.id
_entity.type
_entity.pdbx_description
1 polymer ?
#
loop_
_entity_poly.entity_id
_entity_poly.type
_entity_poly.pdbx_seq_one_letter_code
_entity_poly.pdbx_strand_id
1 'polypeptide(L)'
;HDTVESLFSAVDIISPHTKLNADTHHLINRERLALMPEGSYVVNTGRGELADSAAILEALDSGRLAGYGTDVMEEEPPPADHPLLSHPKVIVTAHIGSRTFESVPRQAKMSLDNLLNFLSGSGPIACANGVIPSDE
;
A
#
# COMPACT_ATOMS: atom_id res chain seq x y z
N HIS A 1 8.76 -15.06 -12.64
CA HIS A 1 9.98 -14.24 -12.47
C HIS A 1 10.68 -14.75 -11.23
N ASP A 2 11.99 -14.93 -11.32
CA ASP A 2 12.78 -15.54 -10.23
C ASP A 2 13.28 -14.51 -9.21
N THR A 3 13.16 -13.22 -9.56
CA THR A 3 13.46 -12.07 -8.69
C THR A 3 12.44 -10.96 -8.91
N VAL A 4 12.34 -10.03 -7.95
CA VAL A 4 11.52 -8.82 -8.09
C VAL A 4 12.03 -7.97 -9.26
N GLU A 5 13.34 -7.83 -9.40
CA GLU A 5 13.98 -7.01 -10.43
C GLU A 5 13.67 -7.54 -11.83
N SER A 6 13.68 -8.87 -12.02
CA SER A 6 13.31 -9.48 -13.30
C SER A 6 11.83 -9.32 -13.64
N LEU A 7 10.96 -9.12 -12.64
CA LEU A 7 9.56 -8.76 -12.87
C LEU A 7 9.44 -7.30 -13.32
N PHE A 8 10.10 -6.36 -12.64
CA PHE A 8 10.04 -4.93 -12.98
C PHE A 8 10.44 -4.66 -14.43
N SER A 9 11.45 -5.35 -14.96
CA SER A 9 11.85 -5.20 -16.37
C SER A 9 10.88 -5.76 -17.40
N ALA A 10 9.89 -6.54 -16.99
CA ALA A 10 9.04 -7.32 -17.90
C ALA A 10 7.59 -6.85 -17.95
N VAL A 11 7.24 -5.79 -17.23
CA VAL A 11 5.84 -5.36 -17.06
C VAL A 11 5.69 -3.86 -17.26
N ASP A 12 4.62 -3.47 -17.94
CA ASP A 12 4.26 -2.06 -18.15
C ASP A 12 3.51 -1.46 -16.95
N ILE A 13 3.00 -2.30 -16.04
CA ILE A 13 2.24 -1.88 -14.86
C ILE A 13 2.67 -2.70 -13.63
N ILE A 14 3.05 -2.03 -12.54
CA ILE A 14 3.30 -2.63 -11.22
C ILE A 14 2.20 -2.23 -10.24
N SER A 15 1.67 -3.21 -9.50
CA SER A 15 0.71 -3.00 -8.40
C SER A 15 1.09 -3.87 -7.19
N PRO A 16 1.77 -3.32 -6.17
CA PRO A 16 2.20 -4.11 -5.02
C PRO A 16 1.05 -4.40 -4.06
N HIS A 17 0.85 -5.67 -3.73
CA HIS A 17 -0.12 -6.13 -2.74
C HIS A 17 0.58 -6.98 -1.67
N THR A 18 1.46 -6.33 -0.91
CA THR A 18 2.28 -6.97 0.12
C THR A 18 2.15 -6.23 1.45
N LYS A 19 2.50 -6.92 2.54
CA LYS A 19 2.66 -6.27 3.85
C LYS A 19 3.86 -5.34 3.81
N LEU A 20 3.76 -4.21 4.50
CA LEU A 20 4.93 -3.40 4.80
C LEU A 20 5.76 -4.06 5.91
N ASN A 21 7.04 -4.26 5.64
CA ASN A 21 8.06 -4.72 6.58
C ASN A 21 9.43 -4.22 6.10
N ALA A 22 10.52 -4.64 6.77
CA ALA A 22 11.87 -4.20 6.41
C ALA A 22 12.28 -4.56 4.97
N ASP A 23 11.80 -5.68 4.44
CA ASP A 23 12.15 -6.17 3.10
C ASP A 23 11.33 -5.48 1.99
N THR A 24 10.16 -4.95 2.32
CA THR A 24 9.22 -4.32 1.36
C THR A 24 9.15 -2.81 1.48
N HIS A 25 9.83 -2.22 2.47
CA HIS A 25 10.00 -0.78 2.57
C HIS A 25 10.72 -0.25 1.32
N HIS A 26 10.11 0.74 0.66
CA HIS A 26 10.53 1.27 -0.63
C HIS A 26 10.79 0.16 -1.66
N LEU A 27 9.89 -0.85 -1.69
CA LEU A 27 9.90 -1.88 -2.72
C LEU A 27 9.92 -1.25 -4.12
N ILE A 28 9.15 -0.18 -4.33
CA ILE A 28 9.21 0.68 -5.50
C ILE A 28 10.18 1.83 -5.19
N ASN A 29 11.43 1.66 -5.62
CA ASN A 29 12.51 2.63 -5.46
C ASN A 29 13.09 3.05 -6.81
N ARG A 30 14.03 3.99 -6.79
CA ARG A 30 14.70 4.53 -7.97
C ARG A 30 15.31 3.44 -8.86
N GLU A 31 16.02 2.49 -8.25
CA GLU A 31 16.73 1.43 -8.97
C GLU A 31 15.77 0.54 -9.74
N ARG A 32 14.67 0.11 -9.09
CA ARG A 32 13.67 -0.76 -9.72
C ARG A 32 12.79 -0.02 -10.72
N LEU A 33 12.46 1.24 -10.47
CA LEU A 33 11.75 2.09 -11.43
C LEU A 33 12.56 2.28 -12.72
N ALA A 34 13.89 2.40 -12.62
CA ALA A 34 14.77 2.50 -13.79
C ALA A 34 14.79 1.23 -14.65
N LEU A 35 14.47 0.07 -14.06
CA LEU A 35 14.37 -1.21 -14.77
C LEU A 35 13.08 -1.33 -15.60
N MET A 36 12.03 -0.59 -15.25
CA MET A 36 10.75 -0.69 -15.94
C MET A 36 10.84 -0.17 -17.38
N PRO A 37 10.03 -0.72 -18.31
CA PRO A 37 9.84 -0.13 -19.63
C PRO A 37 9.52 1.37 -19.53
N GLU A 38 10.00 2.16 -20.49
CA GLU A 38 9.67 3.59 -20.55
C GLU A 38 8.17 3.78 -20.82
N GLY A 39 7.53 4.73 -20.12
CA GLY A 39 6.09 4.95 -20.21
C GLY A 39 5.25 3.98 -19.37
N SER A 40 5.85 3.29 -18.39
CA SER A 40 5.13 2.37 -17.51
C SER A 40 4.28 3.08 -16.45
N TYR A 41 3.45 2.32 -15.72
CA TYR A 41 2.60 2.81 -14.64
C TYR A 41 2.86 2.08 -13.33
N VAL A 42 2.60 2.79 -12.23
CA VAL A 42 2.57 2.20 -10.89
C VAL A 42 1.22 2.48 -10.25
N VAL A 43 0.63 1.47 -9.59
CA VAL A 43 -0.62 1.60 -8.83
C VAL A 43 -0.41 1.08 -7.40
N ASN A 44 -0.38 1.96 -6.40
CA ASN A 44 -0.17 1.55 -5.01
C ASN A 44 -1.46 1.67 -4.19
N THR A 45 -2.00 0.53 -3.76
CA THR A 45 -3.15 0.47 -2.83
C THR A 45 -2.81 -0.30 -1.55
N GLY A 46 -1.51 -0.49 -1.29
CA GLY A 46 -1.00 -1.24 -0.15
C GLY A 46 -0.68 -0.34 1.05
N ARG A 47 0.55 0.15 1.12
CA ARG A 47 1.04 1.10 2.12
C ARG A 47 1.87 2.17 1.42
N GLY A 48 1.86 3.40 1.93
CA GLY A 48 2.60 4.52 1.34
C GLY A 48 4.08 4.20 1.21
N GLU A 49 4.66 3.67 2.29
CA GLU A 49 6.08 3.33 2.43
C GLU A 49 6.52 2.13 1.57
N LEU A 50 5.64 1.55 0.74
CA LEU A 50 6.06 0.64 -0.33
C LEU A 50 6.68 1.39 -1.51
N ALA A 51 6.40 2.67 -1.67
CA ALA A 51 6.89 3.49 -2.76
C ALA A 51 7.62 4.72 -2.24
N ASP A 52 8.87 4.90 -2.69
CA ASP A 52 9.64 6.10 -2.41
C ASP A 52 9.06 7.27 -3.22
N SER A 53 8.43 8.22 -2.53
CA SER A 53 7.75 9.35 -3.17
C SER A 53 8.69 10.20 -4.03
N ALA A 54 9.95 10.37 -3.64
CA ALA A 54 10.93 11.13 -4.40
C ALA A 54 11.36 10.39 -5.67
N ALA A 55 11.54 9.07 -5.59
CA ALA A 55 11.83 8.25 -6.76
C ALA A 55 10.68 8.23 -7.77
N ILE A 56 9.43 8.19 -7.29
CA ILE A 56 8.23 8.28 -8.14
C ILE A 56 8.20 9.62 -8.88
N LEU A 57 8.40 10.74 -8.19
CA LEU A 57 8.41 12.07 -8.81
C LEU A 57 9.45 12.15 -9.94
N GLU A 58 10.67 11.72 -9.66
CA GLU A 58 11.74 11.74 -10.66
C GLU A 58 11.45 10.81 -11.86
N ALA A 59 10.85 9.65 -11.62
CA ALA A 59 10.45 8.74 -12.68
C ALA A 59 9.31 9.33 -13.54
N LEU A 60 8.38 10.08 -12.96
CA LEU A 60 7.31 10.77 -13.68
C LEU A 60 7.85 11.95 -14.52
N ASP A 61 8.76 12.73 -13.94
CA ASP A 61 9.39 13.89 -14.59
C ASP A 61 10.29 13.48 -15.75
N SER A 62 11.07 12.40 -15.58
CA SER A 62 11.92 11.84 -16.64
C SER A 62 11.16 11.12 -17.76
N GLY A 63 9.86 10.83 -17.55
CA GLY A 63 9.04 10.07 -18.50
C GLY A 63 9.20 8.55 -18.39
N ARG A 64 10.04 8.06 -17.46
CA ARG A 64 10.11 6.63 -17.14
C ARG A 64 8.73 6.08 -16.76
N LEU A 65 8.00 6.82 -15.93
CA LEU A 65 6.60 6.57 -15.65
C LEU A 65 5.69 7.51 -16.46
N ALA A 66 4.69 6.94 -17.11
CA ALA A 66 3.59 7.66 -17.72
C ALA A 66 2.52 8.07 -16.70
N GLY A 67 2.47 7.42 -15.52
CA GLY A 67 1.60 7.83 -14.43
C GLY A 67 1.75 7.02 -13.15
N TYR A 68 1.23 7.57 -12.06
CA TYR A 68 1.16 6.93 -10.75
C TYR A 68 -0.24 7.06 -10.17
N GLY A 69 -0.88 5.94 -9.86
CA GLY A 69 -2.12 5.89 -9.09
C GLY A 69 -1.83 5.46 -7.67
N THR A 70 -2.32 6.18 -6.66
CA THR A 70 -2.15 5.75 -5.28
C THR A 70 -3.39 5.99 -4.43
N ASP A 71 -3.69 5.06 -3.53
CA ASP A 71 -4.69 5.21 -2.47
C ASP A 71 -4.04 5.49 -1.11
N VAL A 72 -2.70 5.45 -1.04
CA VAL A 72 -1.93 5.52 0.20
C VAL A 72 -0.75 6.49 0.07
N MET A 73 -0.37 7.13 1.16
CA MET A 73 0.75 8.09 1.23
C MET A 73 1.66 7.72 2.40
N GLU A 74 2.96 8.06 2.35
CA GLU A 74 3.89 7.78 3.46
C GLU A 74 3.46 8.50 4.76
N GLU A 75 2.91 9.71 4.62
CA GLU A 75 2.27 10.45 5.69
C GLU A 75 0.78 10.63 5.36
N GLU A 76 -0.10 10.31 6.31
CA GLU A 76 -1.55 10.41 6.14
C GLU A 76 -2.23 11.17 7.30
N PRO A 77 -2.93 12.29 7.01
CA PRO A 77 -3.07 12.94 5.71
C PRO A 77 -1.75 13.59 5.23
N PRO A 78 -1.46 13.60 3.93
CA PRO A 78 -0.24 14.23 3.43
C PRO A 78 -0.29 15.76 3.62
N PRO A 79 0.87 16.44 3.72
CA PRO A 79 0.93 17.89 3.65
C PRO A 79 0.20 18.44 2.42
N ALA A 80 -0.47 19.58 2.56
CA ALA A 80 -1.29 20.14 1.49
C ALA A 80 -0.48 20.53 0.23
N ASP A 81 0.81 20.80 0.41
CA ASP A 81 1.79 21.12 -0.65
C ASP A 81 2.59 19.90 -1.12
N HIS A 82 2.20 18.68 -0.72
CA HIS A 82 2.90 17.47 -1.13
C HIS A 82 2.91 17.36 -2.68
N PRO A 83 4.09 17.23 -3.34
CA PRO A 83 4.19 17.36 -4.79
C PRO A 83 3.30 16.39 -5.59
N LEU A 84 3.17 15.14 -5.12
CA LEU A 84 2.29 14.14 -5.74
C LEU A 84 0.81 14.57 -5.83
N LEU A 85 0.33 15.45 -4.94
CA LEU A 85 -1.07 15.92 -4.96
C LEU A 85 -1.37 16.85 -6.15
N SER A 86 -0.34 17.53 -6.67
CA SER A 86 -0.49 18.50 -7.77
C SER A 86 0.12 18.03 -9.08
N HIS A 87 0.83 16.90 -9.09
CA HIS A 87 1.50 16.40 -10.27
C HIS A 87 0.47 15.90 -11.32
N PRO A 88 0.54 16.37 -12.59
CA PRO A 88 -0.53 16.16 -13.59
C PRO A 88 -0.67 14.69 -14.05
N LYS A 89 0.32 13.84 -13.78
CA LYS A 89 0.30 12.41 -14.09
C LYS A 89 0.01 11.53 -12.86
N VAL A 90 -0.48 12.12 -11.77
CA VAL A 90 -0.77 11.39 -10.52
C VAL A 90 -2.27 11.43 -10.23
N ILE A 91 -2.81 10.29 -9.80
CA ILE A 91 -4.15 10.18 -9.21
C ILE A 91 -3.98 9.72 -7.76
N VAL A 92 -4.53 10.49 -6.82
CA VAL A 92 -4.53 10.15 -5.39
C VAL A 92 -5.97 9.96 -4.92
N THR A 93 -6.23 8.85 -4.23
CA THR A 93 -7.47 8.64 -3.47
C THR A 93 -7.15 8.58 -1.96
N ALA A 94 -8.12 8.97 -1.13
CA ALA A 94 -7.90 9.23 0.30
C ALA A 94 -8.03 7.97 1.16
N HIS A 95 -7.21 6.94 0.92
CA HIS A 95 -7.20 5.67 1.66
C HIS A 95 -8.59 5.04 1.77
N ILE A 96 -9.25 4.89 0.62
CA ILE A 96 -10.63 4.42 0.50
C ILE A 96 -10.74 2.98 -0.01
N GLY A 97 -9.64 2.26 -0.22
CA GLY A 97 -9.63 0.91 -0.82
C GLY A 97 -10.52 -0.10 -0.10
N SER A 98 -10.70 0.03 1.21
CA SER A 98 -11.59 -0.83 2.00
C SER A 98 -12.99 -0.23 2.28
N ARG A 99 -13.27 1.00 1.84
CA ARG A 99 -14.45 1.79 2.19
C ARG A 99 -15.64 1.53 1.26
N THR A 100 -16.05 0.26 1.13
CA THR A 100 -17.26 -0.12 0.39
C THR A 100 -18.45 -0.36 1.32
N PHE A 101 -19.67 -0.30 0.75
CA PHE A 101 -20.92 -0.56 1.48
C PHE A 101 -20.93 -1.93 2.16
N GLU A 102 -20.33 -2.94 1.54
CA GLU A 102 -20.27 -4.30 2.06
C GLU A 102 -19.07 -4.53 2.98
N SER A 103 -17.94 -3.86 2.70
CA SER A 103 -16.69 -4.07 3.44
C SER A 103 -16.74 -3.47 4.83
N VAL A 104 -17.25 -2.24 4.98
CA VAL A 104 -17.27 -1.54 6.28
C VAL A 104 -18.10 -2.29 7.33
N PRO A 105 -19.32 -2.79 7.03
CA PRO A 105 -20.09 -3.58 8.00
C PRO A 105 -19.42 -4.91 8.36
N ARG A 106 -18.76 -5.59 7.39
CA ARG A 106 -18.04 -6.84 7.67
C ARG A 106 -16.86 -6.62 8.61
N GLN A 107 -16.09 -5.55 8.39
CA GLN A 107 -14.97 -5.18 9.28
C GLN A 107 -15.48 -4.87 10.68
N ALA A 108 -16.52 -4.05 10.80
CA ALA A 108 -17.13 -3.71 12.09
C ALA A 108 -17.65 -4.95 12.83
N LYS A 109 -18.34 -5.85 12.11
CA LYS A 109 -18.85 -7.10 12.67
C LYS A 109 -17.71 -8.00 13.16
N MET A 110 -16.67 -8.20 12.35
CA MET A 110 -15.53 -9.04 12.73
C MET A 110 -14.83 -8.50 13.98
N SER A 111 -14.64 -7.18 14.08
CA SER A 111 -14.06 -6.55 15.27
C SER A 111 -14.92 -6.76 16.52
N LEU A 112 -16.24 -6.61 16.40
CA LEU A 112 -17.16 -6.85 17.51
C LEU A 112 -17.18 -8.32 17.94
N ASP A 113 -17.31 -9.24 16.99
CA ASP A 113 -17.31 -10.67 17.26
C ASP A 113 -15.98 -11.10 17.92
N ASN A 114 -14.84 -10.53 17.50
CA ASN A 114 -13.53 -10.79 18.09
C ASN A 114 -13.48 -10.39 19.57
N LEU A 115 -14.02 -9.22 19.91
CA LEU A 115 -14.12 -8.73 21.28
C LEU A 115 -15.04 -9.61 22.14
N LEU A 116 -16.23 -9.92 21.63
CA LEU A 116 -17.21 -10.74 22.36
C LEU A 116 -16.67 -12.15 22.63
N ASN A 117 -16.06 -12.78 21.63
CA ASN A 117 -15.48 -14.11 21.82
C ASN A 117 -14.34 -14.11 22.84
N PHE A 118 -13.51 -13.06 22.83
CA PHE A 118 -12.46 -12.91 23.83
C PHE A 118 -13.06 -12.79 25.24
N LEU A 119 -14.03 -11.90 25.45
CA LEU A 119 -14.67 -11.68 26.75
C LEU A 119 -15.48 -12.88 27.26
N SER A 120 -15.98 -13.73 26.37
CA SER A 120 -16.76 -14.92 26.74
C SER A 120 -15.90 -16.17 26.95
N GLY A 121 -14.56 -16.08 26.82
CA GLY A 121 -13.66 -17.24 26.91
C GLY A 121 -13.68 -18.17 25.68
N SER A 122 -14.34 -17.76 24.59
CA SER A 122 -14.37 -18.53 23.33
C SER A 122 -13.09 -18.34 22.49
N GLY A 123 -12.21 -17.42 22.89
CA GLY A 123 -10.98 -17.07 22.20
C GLY A 123 -11.20 -16.13 21.01
N PRO A 124 -10.23 -15.25 20.68
CA PRO A 124 -10.40 -14.27 19.60
C PRO A 124 -10.45 -14.95 18.21
N ILE A 125 -11.29 -14.41 17.31
CA ILE A 125 -11.31 -14.72 15.87
C ILE A 125 -9.95 -14.39 15.22
N ALA A 126 -9.32 -13.29 15.63
CA ALA A 126 -8.02 -12.86 15.15
C ALA A 126 -7.20 -12.21 16.27
N CYS A 127 -5.94 -12.62 16.40
CA CYS A 127 -4.97 -12.07 17.34
C CYS A 127 -3.68 -11.69 16.59
N ALA A 128 -3.46 -10.40 16.37
CA ALA A 128 -2.39 -9.92 15.50
C ALA A 128 -0.98 -10.19 16.04
N ASN A 129 -0.81 -10.17 17.37
CA ASN A 129 0.47 -10.40 18.04
C ASN A 129 0.61 -11.81 18.64
N GLY A 130 -0.41 -12.67 18.47
CA GLY A 130 -0.45 -14.02 19.05
C GLY A 130 -0.53 -14.06 20.58
N VAL A 131 -0.63 -12.92 21.26
CA VAL A 131 -0.76 -12.85 22.72
C VAL A 131 -2.24 -12.93 23.08
N ILE A 132 -2.65 -14.07 23.62
CA ILE A 132 -3.97 -14.24 24.24
C ILE A 132 -3.75 -13.99 25.74
N PRO A 133 -4.29 -12.90 26.32
CA PRO A 133 -4.19 -12.66 27.75
C PRO A 133 -4.69 -13.88 28.54
N SER A 134 -3.90 -14.35 29.50
CA SER A 134 -4.32 -15.40 30.44
C SER A 134 -5.26 -14.82 31.49
N ASP A 135 -6.14 -15.66 32.05
CA ASP A 135 -7.11 -15.31 33.11
C ASP A 135 -6.45 -15.01 34.49
N GLU A 136 -5.19 -14.57 34.54
CA GLU A 136 -4.50 -14.15 35.78
C GLU A 136 -4.68 -12.66 36.10
#